data_AF-A0A0A1TAW8-F1
#
_entry.id   AF-A0A0A1TAW8-F1
#
_cell.length_a   1.000
_cell.length_b   1.000
_cell.length_c   1.000
_cell.angle_alpha   90.00
_cell.angle_beta   90.00
_cell.angle_gamma   90.00
#
_symmetry.space_group_name_H-M   'P 1'
#
loop_
_entity.id
_entity.type
_entity.pdbx_description
1 polymer ?
#
loop_
_entity_poly.entity_id
_entity_poly.type
_entity_poly.pdbx_seq_one_letter_code
_entity_poly.pdbx_strand_id
1 'polypeptide(L)'
;MITDKLRLYNEMILQQSNIKKFTRAPSQDVKSIMNWHYNYDYAAIAADEQLYLNEENDLICVFQKDNTPLRRVIDSSLRLRTLSIWKRKTEDMTGYDARYVSYYSDKRIDRFASSVIVGLGAVMLIAPIWILQAMKSLTMKLVVITMFVFFFLLILSFAMVAKPFEALGATAAYAAVLMVFIQFGA
;
A
#
# COMPACT_ATOMS: atom_id res chain seq x y z
N MET A 1 -26.02 -42.30 -5.31
CA MET A 1 -27.01 -41.36 -4.73
C MET A 1 -26.48 -40.56 -3.54
N ILE A 2 -26.08 -41.17 -2.40
CA ILE A 2 -25.55 -40.39 -1.25
C ILE A 2 -24.18 -39.79 -1.57
N THR A 3 -23.30 -40.56 -2.21
CA THR A 3 -21.95 -40.13 -2.59
C THR A 3 -21.97 -38.94 -3.57
N ASP A 4 -22.91 -38.94 -4.52
CA ASP A 4 -23.05 -37.85 -5.50
C ASP A 4 -23.52 -36.56 -4.84
N LYS A 5 -24.47 -36.66 -3.90
CA LYS A 5 -24.93 -35.52 -3.09
C LYS A 5 -23.82 -34.98 -2.20
N LEU A 6 -22.99 -35.85 -1.62
CA LEU A 6 -21.85 -35.46 -0.79
C LEU A 6 -20.79 -34.71 -1.61
N ARG A 7 -20.52 -35.18 -2.83
CA ARG A 7 -19.61 -34.51 -3.78
C ARG A 7 -20.13 -33.13 -4.16
N LEU A 8 -21.40 -33.02 -4.53
CA LEU A 8 -22.03 -31.75 -4.89
C LEU A 8 -21.98 -30.74 -3.73
N TYR A 9 -22.27 -31.21 -2.52
CA TYR A 9 -22.19 -30.37 -1.32
C TYR A 9 -20.77 -29.84 -1.07
N ASN A 10 -19.76 -30.69 -1.19
CA ASN A 10 -18.37 -30.27 -1.02
C ASN A 10 -17.95 -29.26 -2.10
N GLU A 11 -18.37 -29.48 -3.34
CA GLU A 11 -18.10 -28.55 -4.45
C GLU A 11 -18.74 -27.17 -4.21
N MET A 12 -20.00 -27.13 -3.77
CA MET A 12 -20.69 -25.88 -3.42
C MET A 12 -20.00 -25.15 -2.26
N ILE A 13 -19.54 -25.88 -1.23
CA ILE A 13 -18.77 -25.27 -0.12
C ILE A 13 -17.46 -24.66 -0.62
N LEU A 14 -16.72 -25.37 -1.47
CA LEU A 14 -15.47 -24.87 -2.03
C LEU A 14 -15.69 -23.62 -2.87
N GLN A 15 -16.74 -23.59 -3.69
CA GLN A 15 -17.13 -22.42 -4.47
C GLN A 15 -17.50 -21.24 -3.55
N GLN A 16 -18.34 -21.47 -2.54
CA GLN A 16 -18.73 -20.42 -1.59
C GLN A 16 -17.52 -19.89 -0.80
N SER A 17 -16.60 -20.77 -0.41
CA SER A 17 -15.34 -20.40 0.25
C SER A 17 -14.49 -19.51 -0.66
N ASN A 18 -14.39 -19.84 -1.94
CA ASN A 18 -13.65 -19.04 -2.91
C ASN A 18 -14.29 -17.67 -3.14
N ILE A 19 -15.62 -17.58 -3.20
CA ILE A 19 -16.33 -16.28 -3.32
C ILE A 19 -16.09 -15.43 -2.06
N LYS A 20 -16.13 -16.04 -0.87
CA LYS A 20 -15.86 -15.34 0.39
C LYS A 20 -14.43 -14.84 0.54
N LYS A 21 -13.46 -15.36 -0.24
CA LYS A 21 -12.08 -14.86 -0.23
C LYS A 21 -11.97 -13.47 -0.85
N PHE A 22 -12.88 -13.11 -1.75
CA PHE A 22 -12.87 -11.78 -2.35
C PHE A 22 -13.08 -10.72 -1.27
N THR A 23 -12.12 -9.81 -1.20
CA THR A 23 -12.20 -8.65 -0.33
C THR A 23 -13.18 -7.65 -0.91
N ARG A 24 -13.89 -6.97 -0.01
CA ARG A 24 -14.73 -5.83 -0.35
C ARG A 24 -13.95 -4.82 -1.22
N ALA A 25 -14.63 -4.25 -2.21
CA ALA A 25 -14.05 -3.23 -3.07
C ALA A 25 -13.60 -2.00 -2.25
N PRO A 26 -12.43 -1.41 -2.55
CA PRO A 26 -12.03 -0.13 -1.97
C PRO A 26 -13.07 0.95 -2.28
N SER A 27 -13.41 1.78 -1.29
CA SER A 27 -14.40 2.88 -1.45
C SER A 27 -14.05 3.85 -2.57
N GLN A 28 -12.76 3.98 -2.87
CA GLN A 28 -12.29 4.82 -3.97
C GLN A 28 -12.60 4.25 -5.35
N ASP A 29 -12.56 2.93 -5.51
CA ASP A 29 -12.85 2.26 -6.78
C ASP A 29 -14.36 2.34 -7.04
N VAL A 30 -15.17 2.15 -6.01
CA VAL A 30 -16.62 2.40 -6.03
C VAL A 30 -16.91 3.84 -6.47
N LYS A 31 -16.24 4.82 -5.84
CA LYS A 31 -16.37 6.23 -6.23
C LYS A 31 -15.92 6.50 -7.67
N SER A 32 -14.90 5.80 -8.15
CA SER A 32 -14.43 5.91 -9.53
C SER A 32 -15.47 5.40 -10.53
N ILE A 33 -16.14 4.28 -10.21
CA ILE A 33 -17.22 3.71 -11.04
C ILE A 33 -18.43 4.66 -11.04
N MET A 34 -18.78 5.22 -9.89
CA MET A 34 -19.89 6.18 -9.78
C MET A 34 -19.60 7.49 -10.52
N ASN A 35 -18.37 8.00 -10.42
CA ASN A 35 -17.93 9.15 -11.22
C ASN A 35 -17.94 8.85 -12.73
N TRP A 36 -17.58 7.62 -13.13
CA TRP A 36 -17.67 7.21 -14.52
C TRP A 36 -19.14 7.22 -14.99
N HIS A 37 -20.09 6.65 -14.23
CA HIS A 37 -21.51 6.73 -14.58
C HIS A 37 -22.01 8.17 -14.70
N TYR A 38 -21.62 9.03 -13.75
CA TYR A 38 -21.95 10.45 -13.78
C TYR A 38 -21.40 11.15 -15.04
N ASN A 39 -20.16 10.85 -15.44
CA ASN A 39 -19.55 11.46 -16.63
C ASN A 39 -20.24 11.07 -17.95
N TYR A 40 -20.91 9.92 -17.99
CA TYR A 40 -21.68 9.45 -19.15
C TYR A 40 -23.20 9.61 -18.96
N ASP A 41 -23.62 10.50 -18.04
CA ASP A 41 -25.02 10.82 -17.77
C ASP A 41 -25.91 9.60 -17.48
N TYR A 42 -25.32 8.55 -16.88
CA TYR A 42 -25.97 7.27 -16.61
C TYR A 42 -26.59 6.61 -17.88
N ALA A 43 -26.17 7.01 -19.08
CA ALA A 43 -26.71 6.50 -20.33
C ALA A 43 -25.90 5.33 -20.93
N ALA A 44 -24.71 5.05 -20.38
CA ALA A 44 -23.82 4.02 -20.89
C ALA A 44 -24.28 2.58 -20.60
N ILE A 45 -25.05 2.37 -19.52
CA ILE A 45 -25.58 1.08 -19.07
C ILE A 45 -27.09 1.23 -18.89
N ALA A 46 -27.87 0.19 -19.15
CA ALA A 46 -29.32 0.23 -18.97
C ALA A 46 -29.69 0.48 -17.48
N ALA A 47 -30.79 1.20 -17.23
CA ALA A 47 -31.15 1.65 -15.89
C ALA A 47 -31.46 0.50 -14.91
N ASP A 48 -31.94 -0.63 -15.42
CA ASP A 48 -32.16 -1.87 -14.67
C ASP A 48 -30.84 -2.54 -14.25
N GLU A 49 -29.83 -2.48 -15.09
CA GLU A 49 -28.49 -3.01 -14.79
C GLU A 49 -27.68 -2.10 -13.85
N GLN A 50 -28.13 -0.87 -13.57
CA GLN A 50 -27.42 0.08 -12.67
C GLN A 50 -27.73 -0.11 -11.18
N LEU A 51 -28.64 -1.02 -10.82
CA LEU A 51 -29.08 -1.22 -9.44
C LEU A 51 -27.94 -1.56 -8.47
N TYR A 52 -26.84 -2.15 -8.95
CA TYR A 52 -25.66 -2.44 -8.13
C TYR A 52 -25.00 -1.17 -7.56
N LEU A 53 -25.19 0.00 -8.16
CA LEU A 53 -24.63 1.26 -7.67
C LEU A 53 -25.24 1.69 -6.33
N ASN A 54 -26.46 1.24 -6.02
CA ASN A 54 -27.12 1.53 -4.75
C ASN A 54 -26.51 0.73 -3.59
N GLU A 55 -25.89 -0.42 -3.89
CA GLU A 55 -25.32 -1.35 -2.92
C GLU A 55 -23.79 -1.23 -2.88
N GLU A 56 -23.27 -0.07 -2.46
CA GLU A 56 -21.82 0.18 -2.35
C GLU A 56 -21.08 -0.83 -1.44
N ASN A 57 -21.81 -1.50 -0.53
CA ASN A 57 -21.26 -2.49 0.39
C ASN A 57 -21.11 -3.89 -0.24
N ASP A 58 -21.82 -4.19 -1.33
CA ASP A 58 -21.84 -5.52 -1.97
C ASP A 58 -20.79 -5.65 -3.09
N LEU A 59 -20.19 -4.54 -3.50
CA LEU A 59 -19.14 -4.52 -4.51
C LEU A 59 -17.89 -5.25 -4.01
N ILE A 60 -17.46 -6.24 -4.78
CA ILE A 60 -16.25 -7.04 -4.53
C ILE A 60 -15.14 -6.70 -5.53
N CYS A 61 -13.90 -6.80 -5.09
CA CYS A 61 -12.75 -6.64 -5.97
C CYS A 61 -12.39 -7.99 -6.60
N VAL A 62 -12.60 -8.13 -7.91
CA VAL A 62 -12.27 -9.37 -8.68
C VAL A 62 -10.76 -9.63 -8.70
N PHE A 63 -9.95 -8.57 -8.72
CA PHE A 63 -8.50 -8.66 -8.67
C PHE A 63 -7.99 -8.12 -7.33
N GLN A 64 -7.76 -9.04 -6.39
CA GLN A 64 -7.18 -8.70 -5.09
C GLN A 64 -5.72 -8.31 -5.27
N LYS A 65 -5.46 -7.01 -5.34
CA LYS A 65 -4.09 -6.51 -5.36
C LYS A 65 -3.61 -6.29 -3.94
N ASP A 66 -2.59 -7.05 -3.56
CA ASP A 66 -1.85 -6.82 -2.31
C ASP A 66 -1.06 -5.52 -2.42
N ASN A 67 -1.72 -4.41 -2.07
CA ASN A 67 -1.08 -3.11 -2.00
C ASN A 67 -0.23 -3.06 -0.73
N THR A 68 1.03 -2.64 -0.87
CA THR A 68 1.87 -2.33 0.30
C THR A 68 1.19 -1.27 1.18
N PRO A 69 1.42 -1.23 2.49
CA PRO A 69 0.76 -0.28 3.39
C PRO A 69 0.99 1.16 2.97
N LEU A 70 2.22 1.48 2.55
CA LEU A 70 2.55 2.78 1.97
C LEU A 70 1.76 3.06 0.70
N ARG A 71 1.60 2.07 -0.18
CA ARG A 71 0.74 2.20 -1.35
C ARG A 71 -0.71 2.45 -0.97
N ARG A 72 -1.24 1.79 0.07
CA ARG A 72 -2.59 2.06 0.59
C ARG A 72 -2.73 3.50 1.11
N VAL A 73 -1.71 4.06 1.75
CA VAL A 73 -1.70 5.47 2.22
C VAL A 73 -1.56 6.45 1.05
N ILE A 74 -0.77 6.09 0.04
CA ILE A 74 -0.62 6.85 -1.19
C ILE A 74 -1.95 6.87 -1.97
N ASP A 75 -2.58 5.71 -2.12
CA ASP A 75 -3.85 5.56 -2.81
C ASP A 75 -4.97 6.27 -2.03
N SER A 76 -4.95 6.21 -0.68
CA SER A 76 -5.91 6.96 0.17
C SER A 76 -5.84 8.48 -0.06
N SER A 77 -4.68 9.00 -0.47
CA SER A 77 -4.45 10.42 -0.71
C SER A 77 -4.67 10.80 -2.17
N LEU A 78 -5.82 11.42 -2.44
CA LEU A 78 -6.18 11.96 -3.77
C LEU A 78 -5.11 12.92 -4.32
N ARG A 79 -4.46 13.72 -3.46
CA ARG A 79 -3.43 14.69 -3.88
C ARG A 79 -2.21 14.00 -4.47
N LEU A 80 -1.72 12.94 -3.83
CA LEU A 80 -0.53 12.19 -4.28
C LEU A 80 -0.82 11.43 -5.58
N ARG A 81 -2.01 10.83 -5.68
CA ARG A 81 -2.44 10.11 -6.88
C ARG A 81 -2.60 11.04 -8.09
N THR A 82 -3.12 12.26 -7.93
CA THR A 82 -3.31 13.20 -9.06
C THR A 82 -2.02 13.79 -9.63
N LEU A 83 -0.85 13.55 -9.01
CA LEU A 83 0.42 14.11 -9.49
C LEU A 83 0.74 13.63 -10.91
N SER A 84 1.11 14.57 -11.78
CA SER A 84 1.38 14.30 -13.21
C SER A 84 2.54 13.32 -13.45
N ILE A 85 3.38 13.09 -12.43
CA ILE A 85 4.51 12.14 -12.48
C ILE A 85 4.01 10.68 -12.55
N TRP A 86 2.77 10.44 -12.13
CA TRP A 86 2.16 9.11 -11.92
C TRP A 86 1.26 8.72 -13.10
N LYS A 87 0.87 9.71 -13.91
CA LYS A 87 0.07 9.51 -15.12
C LYS A 87 0.92 8.76 -16.16
N ARG A 88 0.38 7.65 -16.66
CA ARG A 88 0.94 7.02 -17.85
C ARG A 88 0.49 7.87 -19.04
N LYS A 89 1.43 8.27 -19.89
CA LYS A 89 1.10 8.83 -21.21
C LYS A 89 0.50 7.67 -22.01
N THR A 90 -0.80 7.70 -22.24
CA THR A 90 -1.51 6.70 -23.05
C THR A 90 -1.09 6.91 -24.49
N GLU A 91 -0.05 6.19 -24.93
CA GLU A 91 0.46 6.38 -26.30
C GLU A 91 -0.29 5.52 -27.32
N ASP A 92 -1.00 4.45 -26.92
CA ASP A 92 -1.69 3.56 -27.87
C ASP A 92 -3.03 3.03 -27.34
N MET A 93 -4.07 3.87 -27.27
CA MET A 93 -5.45 3.38 -27.22
C MET A 93 -6.26 4.08 -28.31
N THR A 94 -6.26 3.46 -29.49
CA THR A 94 -7.16 3.78 -30.59
C THR A 94 -8.57 3.32 -30.23
N GLY A 95 -9.30 4.13 -29.46
CA GLY A 95 -10.67 3.85 -29.07
C GLY A 95 -11.26 4.97 -28.20
N TYR A 96 -12.56 5.20 -28.38
CA TYR A 96 -13.40 6.35 -27.97
C TYR A 96 -13.29 6.94 -26.54
N ASP A 97 -12.43 6.44 -25.65
CA ASP A 97 -12.46 6.73 -24.20
C ASP A 97 -11.21 7.42 -23.61
N ALA A 98 -10.36 8.02 -24.46
CA ALA A 98 -9.12 8.66 -24.00
C ALA A 98 -9.31 9.92 -23.14
N ARG A 99 -10.51 10.53 -23.10
CA ARG A 99 -10.74 11.84 -22.47
C ARG A 99 -11.07 11.77 -20.98
N TYR A 100 -11.71 10.68 -20.51
CA TYR A 100 -12.25 10.59 -19.14
C TYR A 100 -11.63 9.47 -18.29
N VAL A 101 -10.87 8.56 -18.90
CA VAL A 101 -10.22 7.45 -18.17
C VAL A 101 -8.72 7.71 -18.04
N SER A 102 -8.28 8.07 -16.83
CA SER A 102 -6.86 8.25 -16.52
C SER A 102 -6.27 6.95 -15.98
N TYR A 103 -5.49 6.25 -16.82
CA TYR A 103 -4.73 5.08 -16.39
C TYR A 103 -3.47 5.49 -15.60
N TYR A 104 -3.40 5.06 -14.34
CA TYR A 104 -2.21 5.23 -13.51
C TYR A 104 -1.23 4.09 -13.75
N SER A 105 0.07 4.40 -13.80
CA SER A 105 1.09 3.36 -13.93
C SER A 105 1.41 2.77 -12.56
N ASP A 106 0.70 1.71 -12.20
CA ASP A 106 0.95 0.95 -10.97
C ASP A 106 2.43 0.62 -10.73
N LYS A 107 3.15 0.24 -11.80
CA LYS A 107 4.58 -0.09 -11.75
C LYS A 107 5.45 1.09 -11.30
N ARG A 108 5.07 2.33 -11.63
CA ARG A 108 5.80 3.54 -11.22
C ARG A 108 5.53 3.87 -9.76
N ILE A 109 4.28 3.70 -9.33
CA ILE A 109 3.86 3.90 -7.94
C ILE A 109 4.59 2.92 -7.01
N ASP A 110 4.58 1.64 -7.37
CA ASP A 110 5.28 0.61 -6.60
C ASP A 110 6.77 0.88 -6.52
N ARG A 111 7.40 1.21 -7.67
CA ARG A 111 8.83 1.54 -7.70
C ARG A 111 9.15 2.77 -6.87
N PHE A 112 8.33 3.82 -6.95
CA PHE A 112 8.51 5.02 -6.15
C PHE A 112 8.37 4.72 -4.65
N ALA A 113 7.32 4.01 -4.25
CA ALA A 113 7.15 3.58 -2.86
C ALA A 113 8.35 2.77 -2.37
N SER A 114 8.82 1.79 -3.16
CA SER A 114 10.04 1.03 -2.84
C SER A 114 11.28 1.94 -2.73
N SER A 115 11.47 2.87 -3.66
CA SER A 115 12.58 3.82 -3.62
C SER A 115 12.53 4.74 -2.40
N VAL A 116 11.34 5.20 -2.00
CA VAL A 116 11.15 6.00 -0.78
C VAL A 116 11.49 5.20 0.47
N ILE A 117 11.04 3.94 0.56
CA ILE A 117 11.38 3.05 1.68
C ILE A 117 12.89 2.86 1.80
N VAL A 118 13.55 2.54 0.68
CA VAL A 118 15.00 2.33 0.63
C VAL A 118 15.74 3.63 0.99
N GLY A 119 15.28 4.77 0.48
CA GLY A 119 15.83 6.08 0.81
C GLY A 119 15.69 6.43 2.29
N LEU A 120 14.51 6.21 2.89
CA LEU A 120 14.28 6.39 4.32
C LEU A 120 15.20 5.49 5.16
N GLY A 121 15.34 4.22 4.78
CA GLY A 121 16.26 3.29 5.45
C GLY A 121 17.71 3.76 5.38
N ALA A 122 18.17 4.22 4.21
CA ALA A 122 19.52 4.75 4.04
C ALA A 122 19.75 6.03 4.85
N VAL A 123 18.80 6.98 4.84
CA VAL A 123 18.87 8.19 5.65
C VAL A 123 18.88 7.86 7.14
N MET A 124 18.06 6.89 7.57
CA MET A 124 18.04 6.43 8.96
C MET A 124 19.36 5.79 9.40
N LEU A 125 20.11 5.14 8.50
CA LEU A 125 21.45 4.62 8.82
C LEU A 125 22.51 5.73 8.87
N ILE A 126 22.47 6.65 7.92
CA ILE A 126 23.54 7.64 7.73
C ILE A 126 23.36 8.81 8.72
N ALA A 127 22.18 9.41 8.79
CA ALA A 127 21.91 10.60 9.60
C ALA A 127 22.38 10.52 11.07
N PRO A 128 22.08 9.44 11.84
CA PRO A 128 22.52 9.36 13.22
C PRO A 128 24.04 9.31 13.35
N ILE A 129 24.78 8.76 12.36
CA ILE A 129 26.25 8.73 12.39
C ILE A 129 26.81 10.16 12.33
N TRP A 130 26.31 10.98 11.40
CA TRP A 130 26.73 12.39 11.28
C TRP A 130 26.36 13.21 12.52
N ILE A 131 25.16 12.99 13.05
CA ILE A 131 24.69 13.68 14.26
C ILE A 131 25.55 13.28 15.46
N LEU A 132 25.84 12.00 15.65
CA LEU A 132 26.66 11.49 16.75
C LEU A 132 28.11 12.00 16.68
N GLN A 133 28.68 12.16 15.49
CA GLN A 133 30.02 12.72 15.30
C GLN A 133 30.10 14.20 15.72
N ALA A 134 29.03 14.97 15.50
CA ALA A 134 28.99 16.38 15.88
C ALA A 134 28.85 16.61 17.39
N MET A 135 28.54 15.57 18.18
CA MET A 135 28.17 15.69 19.59
C MET A 135 29.30 15.25 20.53
N LYS A 136 29.63 16.11 21.50
CA LYS A 136 30.70 15.84 22.49
C LYS A 136 30.20 15.16 23.77
N SER A 137 28.93 15.33 24.14
CA SER A 137 28.37 14.81 25.40
C SER A 137 27.76 13.41 25.24
N LEU A 138 28.17 12.46 26.08
CA LEU A 138 27.68 11.08 26.08
C LEU A 138 26.14 11.00 26.27
N THR A 139 25.59 11.75 27.23
CA THR A 139 24.14 11.72 27.54
C THR A 139 23.29 12.08 26.32
N MET A 140 23.70 13.10 25.55
CA MET A 140 22.96 13.51 24.37
C MET A 140 23.07 12.48 23.23
N LYS A 141 24.20 11.75 23.13
CA LYS A 141 24.34 10.65 22.16
C LYS A 141 23.31 9.54 22.41
N LEU A 142 23.08 9.18 23.68
CA LEU A 142 22.06 8.18 24.06
C LEU A 142 20.64 8.64 23.71
N VAL A 143 20.33 9.92 23.95
CA VAL A 143 19.01 10.50 23.61
C VAL A 143 18.77 10.45 22.10
N VAL A 144 19.76 10.79 21.28
CA VAL A 144 19.63 10.72 19.82
C VAL A 144 19.35 9.30 19.36
N ILE A 145 20.08 8.30 19.86
CA ILE A 145 19.92 6.91 19.44
C ILE A 145 18.53 6.38 19.81
N THR A 146 18.07 6.62 21.04
CA THR A 146 16.74 6.18 21.46
C THR A 146 15.63 6.82 20.63
N MET A 147 15.77 8.10 20.27
CA MET A 147 14.86 8.79 19.37
C MET A 147 14.86 8.15 17.97
N PHE A 148 16.04 7.95 17.36
CA PHE A 148 16.15 7.32 16.03
C PHE A 148 15.64 5.88 16.00
N VAL A 149 15.87 5.07 17.04
CA VAL A 149 15.32 3.71 17.17
C VAL A 149 13.80 3.75 17.27
N PHE A 150 13.24 4.69 18.03
CA PHE A 150 11.79 4.88 18.12
C PHE A 150 11.18 5.24 16.77
N PHE A 151 11.79 6.18 16.02
CA PHE A 151 11.33 6.53 14.68
C PHE A 151 11.44 5.35 13.70
N PHE A 152 12.51 4.56 13.78
CA PHE A 152 12.67 3.37 12.96
C PHE A 152 11.55 2.34 13.20
N LEU A 153 11.22 2.09 14.47
CA LEU A 153 10.10 1.22 14.86
C LEU A 153 8.76 1.77 14.36
N LEU A 154 8.56 3.08 14.46
CA LEU A 154 7.35 3.74 13.96
C LEU A 154 7.22 3.54 12.44
N ILE A 155 8.30 3.77 11.69
CA ILE A 155 8.31 3.54 10.25
C ILE A 155 8.03 2.07 9.93
N LEU A 156 8.68 1.12 10.59
CA LEU A 156 8.39 -0.31 10.43
C LEU A 156 6.91 -0.63 10.66
N SER A 157 6.32 -0.09 11.74
CA SER A 157 4.93 -0.33 12.10
C SER A 157 3.92 0.24 11.11
N PHE A 158 4.21 1.40 10.50
CA PHE A 158 3.27 2.06 9.60
C PHE A 158 3.53 1.77 8.12
N ALA A 159 4.80 1.55 7.73
CA ALA A 159 5.22 1.50 6.34
C ALA A 159 5.44 0.08 5.81
N MET A 160 5.81 -0.87 6.69
CA MET A 160 6.17 -2.24 6.28
C MET A 160 5.19 -3.26 6.87
N VAL A 161 4.75 -4.23 6.06
CA VAL A 161 4.12 -5.47 6.57
C VAL A 161 5.23 -6.43 6.99
N ALA A 162 6.11 -5.99 7.88
CA ALA A 162 7.12 -6.87 8.43
C ALA A 162 6.46 -7.71 9.52
N LYS A 163 6.77 -9.01 9.58
CA LYS A 163 6.35 -9.82 10.73
C LYS A 163 6.97 -9.22 11.99
N PRO A 164 6.31 -9.27 13.16
CA PRO A 164 6.83 -8.67 14.40
C PRO A 164 8.27 -9.11 14.72
N PHE A 165 8.60 -10.38 14.43
CA PHE A 165 9.96 -10.92 14.61
C PHE A 165 11.00 -10.32 13.64
N GLU A 166 10.63 -10.06 12.40
CA GLU A 166 11.52 -9.42 11.41
C GLU A 166 11.79 -7.97 11.80
N ALA A 167 10.76 -7.25 12.28
CA ALA A 167 10.89 -5.88 12.78
C ALA A 167 11.81 -5.80 14.01
N LEU A 168 11.67 -6.72 14.97
CA LEU A 168 12.53 -6.79 16.14
C LEU A 168 13.98 -7.11 15.77
N GLY A 169 14.20 -8.07 14.87
CA GLY A 169 15.54 -8.42 14.38
C GLY A 169 16.22 -7.25 13.68
N ALA A 170 15.51 -6.54 12.79
CA ALA A 170 16.01 -5.34 12.12
C ALA A 170 16.35 -4.22 13.11
N THR A 171 15.51 -4.04 14.14
CA THR A 171 15.73 -3.02 15.19
C THR A 171 16.96 -3.34 16.04
N ALA A 172 17.14 -4.60 16.42
CA ALA A 172 18.31 -5.05 17.18
C ALA A 172 19.61 -4.85 16.37
N ALA A 173 19.60 -5.22 15.08
CA ALA A 173 20.74 -4.99 14.19
C ALA A 173 21.07 -3.49 14.07
N TYR A 174 20.05 -2.65 13.87
CA TYR A 174 20.23 -1.20 13.80
C TYR A 174 20.77 -0.60 15.10
N ALA A 175 20.22 -0.99 16.26
CA ALA A 175 20.72 -0.56 17.56
C ALA A 175 22.17 -0.99 17.81
N ALA A 176 22.55 -2.20 17.41
CA ALA A 176 23.92 -2.69 17.51
C ALA A 176 24.89 -1.83 16.69
N VAL A 177 24.53 -1.49 15.44
CA VAL A 177 25.35 -0.60 14.58
C VAL A 177 25.57 0.75 15.27
N LEU A 178 24.51 1.37 15.80
CA LEU A 178 24.63 2.65 16.50
C LEU A 178 25.49 2.57 17.77
N MET A 179 25.35 1.49 18.55
CA MET A 179 26.14 1.27 19.77
C MET A 179 27.63 1.13 19.47
N VAL A 180 27.99 0.43 18.40
CA VAL A 180 29.39 0.30 17.95
C VAL A 180 29.99 1.68 17.62
N PHE A 181 29.23 2.56 16.96
CA PHE A 181 29.70 3.92 16.67
C PHE A 181 29.86 4.80 17.92
N ILE A 182 29.09 4.58 18.99
CA ILE A 182 29.36 5.26 20.26
C ILE A 182 30.73 4.83 20.81
N GLN A 183 31.05 3.54 20.74
CA GLN A 183 32.30 3.01 21.30
C GLN A 183 33.53 3.51 20.55
N PHE A 184 33.46 3.63 19.22
CA PHE A 184 34.58 4.17 18.42
C PHE A 184 34.66 5.70 18.40
N GLY A 185 33.55 6.40 18.68
CA GLY A 185 33.48 7.86 18.74
C GLY A 185 33.54 8.44 20.15
N ALA A 186 33.86 7.63 21.16
CA ALA A 186 34.17 8.02 22.54
C ALA A 186 35.69 8.00 22.74
#